data_AF-A0A061H052-F1
#
_entry.id   AF-A0A061H052-F1
#
_cell.length_a   1.000
_cell.length_b   1.000
_cell.length_c   1.000
_cell.angle_alpha   90.00
_cell.angle_beta   90.00
_cell.angle_gamma   90.00
#
_symmetry.space_group_name_H-M   'P 1'
#
loop_
_entity.id
_entity.type
_entity.pdbx_description
1 polymer ?
#
loop_
_entity_poly.entity_id
_entity_poly.type
_entity_poly.pdbx_seq_one_letter_code
_entity_poly.pdbx_strand_id
1 'polypeptide(L)'
;MIYVAKGDTTSICLARTHDKQFPFITLLKSWPVPDKIYAQMTTDRAWFNGYRYNYGAAPEEWILEYPVDTHNREWKPMTPPGSVAITATFASLTATTANDSPVLAIIQAVQALSPSDRIELPFTFSKTNHLNHVELYFTESLDTTVNRSFNKRE
;
A
#
# COMPACT_ATOMS: atom_id res chain seq x y z
N MET A 1 1.45 11.71 1.20
CA MET A 1 2.87 12.06 1.45
C MET A 1 3.17 11.66 2.87
N ILE A 2 4.33 11.09 3.14
CA ILE A 2 4.84 10.82 4.48
C ILE A 2 6.07 11.68 4.67
N TYR A 3 6.13 12.40 5.79
CA TYR A 3 7.20 13.34 6.10
C TYR A 3 7.45 13.31 7.60
N VAL A 4 8.72 13.23 7.98
CA VAL A 4 9.15 13.31 9.37
C VAL A 4 9.38 14.77 9.72
N ALA A 5 8.56 15.31 10.62
CA ALA A 5 8.75 16.66 11.13
C ALA A 5 10.05 16.75 11.94
N LYS A 6 10.87 17.77 11.67
CA LYS A 6 12.14 18.00 12.38
C LYS A 6 11.98 18.77 13.70
N GLY A 7 10.74 19.09 14.06
CA GLY A 7 10.38 19.81 15.28
C GLY A 7 8.86 19.82 15.44
N ASP A 8 8.37 20.61 16.38
CA ASP A 8 6.97 20.58 16.80
C ASP A 8 6.00 21.23 15.80
N THR A 9 6.53 21.96 14.81
CA THR A 9 5.73 22.70 13.81
C THR A 9 6.06 22.26 12.40
N THR A 10 5.04 22.05 11.58
CA THR A 10 5.16 21.86 10.13
C THR A 10 4.47 23.00 9.40
N SER A 11 5.22 23.75 8.59
CA SER A 11 4.68 24.86 7.79
C SER A 11 4.32 24.40 6.39
N ILE A 12 3.11 24.73 5.93
CA ILE A 12 2.64 24.44 4.57
C ILE A 12 2.42 25.77 3.87
N CYS A 13 3.13 25.98 2.75
CA CYS A 13 3.02 27.19 1.95
C CYS A 13 2.27 26.89 0.65
N LEU A 14 1.19 27.62 0.40
CA LEU A 14 0.47 27.57 -0.86
C LEU A 14 0.96 28.71 -1.76
N ALA A 15 1.84 28.39 -2.70
CA ALA A 15 2.50 29.38 -3.55
C ALA A 15 1.88 29.45 -4.94
N ARG A 16 1.84 30.67 -5.50
CA ARG A 16 1.48 30.92 -6.90
C ARG A 16 2.68 30.58 -7.79
N THR A 17 2.51 29.69 -8.77
CA THR A 17 3.61 29.29 -9.67
C THR A 17 3.68 30.11 -10.96
N HIS A 18 2.56 30.73 -11.38
CA HIS A 18 2.48 31.57 -12.57
C HIS A 18 1.60 32.81 -12.32
N ASP A 19 1.80 33.86 -13.10
CA ASP A 19 0.98 35.07 -12.98
C ASP A 19 -0.50 34.80 -13.24
N LYS A 20 -1.35 35.51 -12.49
CA LYS A 20 -2.82 35.42 -12.53
C LYS A 20 -3.40 34.04 -12.12
N GLN A 21 -2.60 33.14 -11.55
CA GLN A 21 -3.13 31.95 -10.86
C GLN A 21 -3.56 32.27 -9.43
N PHE A 22 -4.66 31.64 -9.01
CA PHE A 22 -5.18 31.68 -7.64
C PHE A 22 -5.12 30.27 -7.06
N PRO A 23 -4.03 29.92 -6.34
CA PRO A 23 -3.91 28.57 -5.79
C PRO A 23 -4.94 28.40 -4.67
N PHE A 24 -5.59 27.25 -4.63
CA PHE A 24 -6.56 26.91 -3.58
C PHE A 24 -6.33 25.47 -3.09
N ILE A 25 -6.66 25.22 -1.82
CA ILE A 25 -6.68 23.90 -1.20
C ILE A 25 -8.11 23.69 -0.70
N THR A 26 -8.77 22.63 -1.15
CA THR A 26 -10.13 22.29 -0.68
C THR A 26 -10.08 21.53 0.65
N LEU A 27 -9.03 20.72 0.85
CA LEU A 27 -8.88 19.87 2.02
C LEU A 27 -7.40 19.58 2.27
N LEU A 28 -6.99 19.74 3.52
CA LEU A 28 -5.71 19.28 4.02
C LEU A 28 -5.96 18.31 5.17
N LYS A 29 -5.52 17.06 5.00
CA LYS A 29 -5.57 16.03 6.05
C LYS A 29 -4.14 15.72 6.49
N SER A 30 -3.91 15.76 7.79
CA SER A 30 -2.72 15.21 8.43
C SER A 30 -3.12 14.06 9.33
N TRP A 31 -2.31 13.00 9.34
CA TRP A 31 -2.53 11.85 10.20
C TRP A 31 -1.20 11.47 10.86
N PRO A 32 -1.16 11.26 12.19
CA PRO A 32 0.06 10.81 12.84
C PRO A 32 0.41 9.40 12.39
N VAL A 33 1.70 9.17 12.15
CA VAL A 33 2.23 7.88 11.73
C VAL A 33 3.29 7.48 12.75
N PRO A 34 3.17 6.32 13.42
CA PRO A 34 4.18 5.88 14.38
C PRO A 34 5.53 5.63 13.70
N ASP A 35 6.62 5.98 14.37
CA ASP A 35 7.98 5.97 13.81
C ASP A 35 8.43 4.61 13.24
N LYS A 36 7.88 3.51 13.77
CA LYS A 36 8.32 2.15 13.45
C LYS A 36 7.53 1.47 12.35
N ILE A 37 6.44 2.05 11.85
CA ILE A 37 5.61 1.34 10.87
C ILE A 37 6.31 1.21 9.51
N TYR A 38 7.15 2.19 9.14
CA TYR A 38 7.93 2.19 7.90
C TYR A 38 9.44 2.10 8.17
N ALA A 39 9.89 1.10 8.92
CA ALA A 39 11.28 1.00 9.38
C ALA A 39 12.35 1.01 8.26
N GLN A 40 11.97 0.65 7.03
CA GLN A 40 12.87 0.64 5.87
C GLN A 40 12.94 1.98 5.12
N MET A 41 12.07 2.94 5.47
CA MET A 41 12.03 4.25 4.83
C MET A 41 12.91 5.23 5.60
N THR A 42 13.79 5.92 4.90
CA THR A 42 14.68 6.92 5.48
C THR A 42 13.90 8.16 5.93
N THR A 43 14.37 8.81 6.99
CA THR A 43 13.72 9.99 7.60
C THR A 43 14.28 11.33 7.07
N ASP A 44 15.29 11.26 6.20
CA ASP A 44 15.97 12.41 5.60
C ASP A 44 15.22 13.05 4.42
N ARG A 45 14.17 12.39 3.91
CA ARG A 45 13.40 12.81 2.74
C ARG A 45 11.90 12.61 2.93
N ALA A 46 11.12 13.35 2.14
CA ALA A 46 9.68 13.11 2.04
C ALA A 46 9.39 11.97 1.07
N TRP A 47 8.35 11.19 1.38
CA TRP A 47 7.93 10.05 0.58
C TRP A 47 6.57 10.31 -0.04
N PHE A 48 6.48 10.14 -1.36
CA PHE A 48 5.22 10.11 -2.06
C PHE A 48 4.73 8.68 -2.16
N ASN A 49 3.49 8.44 -1.71
CA ASN A 49 2.85 7.17 -1.98
C ASN A 49 2.57 7.11 -3.49
N GLY A 50 3.06 6.05 -4.14
CA GLY A 50 2.71 5.72 -5.51
C GLY A 50 1.32 5.10 -5.54
N TYR A 51 1.25 3.80 -5.19
CA TYR A 51 0.03 3.02 -5.15
C TYR A 51 0.02 2.07 -3.95
N ARG A 52 -1.19 1.75 -3.49
CA ARG A 52 -1.45 0.79 -2.43
C ARG A 52 -2.72 0.02 -2.77
N TYR A 53 -2.58 -1.28 -2.93
CA TYR A 53 -3.63 -2.16 -3.42
C TYR A 53 -3.98 -3.24 -2.42
N ASN A 54 -5.27 -3.50 -2.28
CA ASN A 54 -5.80 -4.71 -1.67
C ASN A 54 -5.96 -5.76 -2.78
N TYR A 55 -4.97 -6.63 -2.92
CA TYR A 55 -4.97 -7.62 -3.99
C TYR A 55 -6.00 -8.71 -3.70
N GLY A 56 -6.83 -9.04 -4.68
CA GLY A 56 -7.87 -10.09 -4.55
C GLY A 56 -9.22 -9.58 -4.05
N ALA A 57 -9.31 -8.30 -3.67
CA ALA A 57 -10.60 -7.65 -3.49
C ALA A 57 -11.25 -7.35 -4.84
N ALA A 58 -12.58 -7.53 -4.91
CA ALA A 58 -13.35 -7.25 -6.13
C ALA A 58 -13.42 -5.74 -6.42
N PRO A 59 -13.51 -5.30 -7.69
CA PRO A 59 -13.58 -3.88 -8.05
C PRO A 59 -14.73 -3.10 -7.40
N GLU A 60 -15.82 -3.78 -7.07
CA GLU A 60 -16.99 -3.27 -6.36
C GLU A 60 -16.84 -3.21 -4.84
N GLU A 61 -15.78 -3.82 -4.27
CA GLU A 61 -15.49 -3.69 -2.85
C GLU A 61 -15.08 -2.26 -2.50
N TRP A 62 -15.32 -1.90 -1.24
CA TRP A 62 -14.96 -0.59 -0.73
C TRP A 62 -13.45 -0.45 -0.61
N ILE A 63 -12.94 0.76 -0.82
CA ILE A 63 -11.56 1.11 -0.50
C ILE A 63 -11.37 0.92 1.00
N LEU A 64 -10.36 0.14 1.41
CA LEU A 64 -10.03 0.05 2.82
C LEU A 64 -9.35 1.35 3.24
N GLU A 65 -9.98 2.06 4.18
CA GLU A 65 -9.50 3.29 4.78
C GLU A 65 -9.93 3.33 6.26
N TYR A 66 -9.82 4.48 6.93
CA TYR A 66 -10.31 4.60 8.30
C TYR A 66 -11.82 4.27 8.39
N PRO A 67 -12.28 3.48 9.37
CA PRO A 67 -11.55 2.97 10.55
C PRO A 67 -10.88 1.60 10.36
N VAL A 68 -11.00 0.98 9.19
CA VAL A 68 -10.40 -0.33 8.90
C VAL A 68 -8.87 -0.23 8.85
N ASP A 69 -8.34 0.83 8.25
CA ASP A 69 -6.94 1.24 8.37
C ASP A 69 -6.81 2.38 9.39
N THR A 70 -6.25 2.09 10.56
CA THR A 70 -6.07 3.05 11.65
C THR A 70 -5.08 4.18 11.33
N HIS A 71 -4.26 4.02 10.29
CA HIS A 71 -3.35 5.04 9.77
C HIS A 71 -3.98 5.85 8.63
N ASN A 72 -5.29 5.67 8.39
CA ASN A 72 -6.08 6.35 7.38
C ASN A 72 -5.43 6.28 5.98
N ARG A 73 -4.86 5.12 5.67
CA ARG A 73 -4.28 4.80 4.36
C ARG A 73 -5.34 4.20 3.48
N GLU A 74 -5.37 4.61 2.21
CA GLU A 74 -6.27 4.05 1.20
C GLU A 74 -5.67 2.80 0.56
N TRP A 75 -6.40 1.67 0.61
CA TRP A 75 -6.09 0.45 -0.12
C TRP A 75 -7.15 0.20 -1.19
N LYS A 76 -6.77 0.35 -2.45
CA LYS A 76 -7.70 0.19 -3.57
C LYS A 76 -7.86 -1.29 -3.92
N PRO A 77 -9.08 -1.80 -4.14
CA PRO A 77 -9.27 -3.14 -4.65
C PRO A 77 -8.54 -3.35 -5.98
N MET A 78 -7.89 -4.50 -6.15
CA MET A 78 -7.17 -4.82 -7.38
C MET A 78 -7.09 -6.32 -7.59
N THR A 79 -7.57 -6.79 -8.74
CA THR A 79 -7.33 -8.17 -9.20
C THR A 79 -6.71 -8.09 -10.60
N PRO A 80 -5.39 -8.32 -10.74
CA PRO A 80 -4.70 -8.24 -12.02
C PRO A 80 -5.25 -9.26 -13.02
N PRO A 81 -5.29 -8.93 -14.33
CA PRO A 81 -5.59 -9.90 -15.38
C PRO A 81 -4.65 -11.12 -15.29
N GLY A 82 -5.18 -12.31 -15.56
CA GLY A 82 -4.40 -13.56 -15.48
C GLY A 82 -4.14 -14.07 -14.06
N SER A 83 -4.78 -13.49 -13.06
CA SER A 83 -4.76 -13.96 -11.67
C SER A 83 -6.17 -14.28 -11.16
N VAL A 84 -6.24 -15.06 -10.09
CA VAL A 84 -7.49 -15.41 -9.40
C VAL A 84 -7.43 -14.86 -8.00
N ALA A 85 -8.51 -14.18 -7.59
CA ALA A 85 -8.70 -13.73 -6.22
C ALA A 85 -8.89 -14.93 -5.28
N ILE A 86 -8.26 -14.85 -4.12
CA ILE A 86 -8.30 -15.88 -3.09
C ILE A 86 -8.37 -15.19 -1.74
N THR A 87 -9.22 -15.73 -0.85
CA THR A 87 -9.29 -15.29 0.53
C THR A 87 -8.80 -16.41 1.43
N ALA A 88 -7.82 -16.10 2.26
CA ALA A 88 -7.28 -17.03 3.23
C ALA A 88 -8.33 -17.41 4.28
N THR A 89 -8.43 -18.70 4.57
CA THR A 89 -9.20 -19.23 5.70
C THR A 89 -8.23 -19.75 6.75
N PHE A 90 -8.37 -19.30 7.99
CA PHE A 90 -7.46 -19.68 9.07
C PHE A 90 -8.23 -19.74 10.40
N ALA A 91 -7.79 -20.63 11.30
CA ALA A 91 -8.29 -20.65 12.67
C ALA A 91 -7.71 -19.50 13.51
N SER A 92 -6.48 -19.05 13.18
CA SER A 92 -5.81 -17.92 13.81
C SER A 92 -4.84 -17.25 12.83
N LEU A 93 -4.77 -15.92 12.84
CA LEU A 93 -3.79 -15.16 12.08
C LEU A 93 -2.68 -14.67 13.00
N THR A 94 -1.44 -15.09 12.73
CA THR A 94 -0.25 -14.49 13.34
C THR A 94 0.31 -13.47 12.35
N ALA A 95 -0.15 -12.22 12.46
CA ALA A 95 0.35 -11.12 11.64
C ALA A 95 1.63 -10.54 12.24
N THR A 96 2.55 -10.08 11.38
CA THR A 96 3.64 -9.23 11.84
C THR A 96 3.09 -7.83 12.11
N THR A 97 3.71 -7.09 13.02
CA THR A 97 3.39 -5.66 13.24
C THR A 97 4.12 -4.76 12.24
N ALA A 98 4.74 -5.34 11.20
CA ALA A 98 5.44 -4.57 10.17
C ALA A 98 4.41 -3.85 9.30
N ASN A 99 4.56 -2.53 9.20
CA ASN A 99 3.62 -1.60 8.56
C ASN A 99 2.17 -1.61 9.08
N ASP A 100 1.81 -2.49 10.02
CA ASP A 100 0.49 -2.57 10.66
C ASP A 100 -0.67 -2.44 9.66
N SER A 101 -0.65 -3.29 8.63
CA SER A 101 -1.64 -3.30 7.55
C SER A 101 -2.98 -3.85 8.00
N PRO A 102 -4.11 -3.41 7.41
CA PRO A 102 -5.42 -3.97 7.73
C PRO A 102 -5.47 -5.47 7.46
N VAL A 103 -6.12 -6.22 8.35
CA VAL A 103 -6.25 -7.69 8.22
C VAL A 103 -6.83 -8.08 6.85
N LEU A 104 -7.83 -7.35 6.35
CA LEU A 104 -8.42 -7.61 5.03
C LEU A 104 -7.38 -7.55 3.89
N ALA A 105 -6.46 -6.58 3.93
CA ALA A 105 -5.39 -6.44 2.94
C ALA A 105 -4.31 -7.54 3.02
N ILE A 106 -4.30 -8.31 4.11
CA ILE A 106 -3.37 -9.42 4.35
C ILE A 106 -4.01 -10.74 3.92
N ILE A 107 -5.32 -10.91 4.12
CA ILE A 107 -6.01 -12.19 3.93
C ILE A 107 -6.63 -12.33 2.54
N GLN A 108 -6.93 -11.22 1.86
CA GLN A 108 -7.25 -11.21 0.45
C GLN A 108 -5.94 -11.19 -0.33
N ALA A 109 -5.86 -12.05 -1.35
CA ALA A 109 -4.67 -12.21 -2.17
C ALA A 109 -5.05 -12.56 -3.61
N VAL A 110 -4.04 -12.59 -4.47
CA VAL A 110 -4.16 -13.14 -5.82
C VAL A 110 -3.16 -14.28 -6.02
N GLN A 111 -3.57 -15.30 -6.75
CA GLN A 111 -2.69 -16.38 -7.20
C GLN A 111 -2.71 -16.50 -8.72
N ALA A 112 -1.66 -17.12 -9.25
CA ALA A 112 -1.57 -17.43 -10.67
C ALA A 112 -2.58 -18.54 -11.03
N LEU A 113 -3.06 -18.54 -12.27
CA LEU A 113 -3.97 -19.58 -12.77
C LEU A 113 -3.30 -20.97 -12.79
N SER A 114 -1.99 -21.01 -13.09
CA SER A 114 -1.16 -22.21 -13.07
C SER A 114 0.20 -21.94 -12.42
N PRO A 115 0.92 -22.96 -11.90
CA PRO A 115 2.24 -22.77 -11.28
C PRO A 115 3.32 -22.19 -12.21
N SER A 116 3.17 -22.35 -13.53
CA SER A 116 4.05 -21.79 -14.56
C SER A 116 3.69 -20.35 -14.96
N ASP A 117 2.52 -19.86 -14.56
CA ASP A 117 2.01 -18.58 -15.01
C ASP A 117 2.62 -17.44 -14.18
N ARG A 118 2.89 -16.32 -14.86
CA ARG A 118 3.36 -15.10 -14.22
C ARG A 118 2.18 -14.21 -13.88
N ILE A 119 2.16 -13.69 -12.65
CA ILE A 119 1.31 -12.54 -12.29
C ILE A 119 2.10 -11.27 -12.60
N GLU A 120 1.51 -10.39 -13.39
CA GLU A 120 2.03 -9.05 -13.62
C GLU A 120 1.31 -8.06 -12.72
N LEU A 121 2.07 -7.27 -11.95
CA LEU A 121 1.55 -6.23 -11.06
C LEU A 121 1.90 -4.86 -11.64
N PRO A 122 1.19 -4.37 -12.67
CA PRO A 122 1.52 -3.10 -13.30
C PRO A 122 1.22 -1.95 -12.34
N PHE A 123 2.17 -1.02 -12.24
CA PHE A 123 2.00 0.27 -11.58
C PHE A 123 2.73 1.34 -12.38
N THR A 124 2.22 2.58 -12.32
CA THR A 124 2.90 3.74 -12.89
C THR A 124 3.26 4.71 -11.76
N PHE A 125 4.08 5.72 -12.02
CA PHE A 125 4.32 6.80 -11.07
C PHE A 125 4.05 8.13 -11.77
N SER A 126 3.05 8.88 -11.31
CA SER A 126 2.69 10.18 -11.90
C SER A 126 3.41 11.35 -11.26
N LYS A 127 4.04 11.14 -10.09
CA LYS A 127 4.60 12.20 -9.24
C LYS A 127 6.12 12.11 -9.03
N THR A 128 6.75 11.03 -9.47
CA THR A 128 8.18 10.77 -9.28
C THR A 128 8.72 9.97 -10.45
N ASN A 129 10.01 10.14 -10.75
CA ASN A 129 10.72 9.37 -11.77
C ASN A 129 11.50 8.18 -11.17
N HIS A 130 11.42 7.99 -9.86
CA HIS A 130 12.18 6.96 -9.13
C HIS A 130 11.30 6.17 -8.16
N LEU A 131 11.41 4.85 -8.25
CA LEU A 131 10.91 3.89 -7.28
C LEU A 131 12.00 3.60 -6.25
N ASN A 132 11.73 3.90 -4.99
CA ASN A 132 12.70 3.72 -3.91
C ASN A 132 12.35 2.53 -2.99
N HIS A 133 11.06 2.21 -2.84
CA HIS A 133 10.60 1.19 -1.93
C HIS A 133 9.34 0.50 -2.46
N VAL A 134 9.32 -0.83 -2.39
CA VAL A 134 8.16 -1.68 -2.69
C VAL A 134 7.98 -2.61 -1.51
N GLU A 135 6.75 -2.68 -1.03
CA GLU A 135 6.37 -3.61 0.02
C GLU A 135 5.28 -4.53 -0.50
N LEU A 136 5.44 -5.82 -0.24
CA LEU A 136 4.54 -6.88 -0.65
C LEU A 136 4.12 -7.64 0.60
N TYR A 137 2.83 -7.90 0.73
CA TYR A 137 2.24 -8.64 1.82
C TYR A 137 1.89 -10.04 1.31
N PHE A 138 2.28 -11.05 2.08
CA PHE A 138 2.05 -12.45 1.73
C PHE A 138 1.40 -13.14 2.91
N THR A 139 0.38 -13.94 2.60
CA THR A 139 -0.27 -14.84 3.55
C THR A 139 -0.44 -16.17 2.86
N GLU A 140 0.07 -17.22 3.48
CA GLU A 140 -0.19 -18.58 3.00
C GLU A 140 -1.56 -19.01 3.51
N SER A 141 -2.46 -19.31 2.58
CA SER A 141 -3.86 -19.66 2.85
C SER A 141 -4.12 -21.16 2.84
N LEU A 142 -3.14 -21.97 2.44
CA LEU A 142 -3.30 -23.40 2.18
C LEU A 142 -2.43 -24.22 3.11
N ASP A 143 -2.70 -25.53 3.10
CA ASP A 143 -2.01 -26.59 3.82
C ASP A 143 -0.51 -26.27 4.01
N THR A 144 -0.11 -26.07 5.27
CA THR A 144 1.27 -25.73 5.66
C THR A 144 2.28 -26.82 5.32
N THR A 145 1.83 -27.97 4.81
CA THR A 145 2.70 -29.05 4.34
C THR A 145 3.20 -28.86 2.90
N VAL A 146 2.65 -27.90 2.15
CA VAL A 146 3.05 -27.63 0.77
C VAL A 146 3.90 -26.36 0.69
N ASN A 147 5.14 -26.49 0.23
CA ASN A 147 6.01 -25.34 -0.03
C ASN A 147 5.71 -24.72 -1.40
N ARG A 148 5.54 -23.40 -1.43
CA ARG A 148 5.44 -22.60 -2.65
C ARG A 148 6.65 -21.66 -2.75
N SER A 149 7.22 -21.58 -3.94
CA SER A 149 8.31 -20.66 -4.24
C SER A 149 8.00 -19.89 -5.51
N PHE A 150 8.32 -18.61 -5.54
CA PHE A 150 8.17 -17.76 -6.71
C PHE A 150 9.42 -16.93 -6.93
N ASN A 151 9.65 -16.56 -8.19
CA ASN A 151 10.73 -15.66 -8.56
C ASN A 151 10.17 -14.26 -8.79
N LYS A 152 10.69 -13.27 -8.08
CA LYS A 152 10.42 -11.85 -8.35
C LYS A 152 11.32 -11.38 -9.48
N ARG A 153 10.76 -10.69 -10.48
CA ARG A 153 11.52 -9.96 -11.50
C ARG A 153 11.06 -8.52 -11.50
N GLU A 154 12.00 -7.60 -11.34
CA GLU A 154 11.80 -6.14 -11.40
C GLU A 154 12.20 -5.61 -12.77
#